data_AF-A0A3Q3E1Z7-F1
#
_entry.id   AF-A0A3Q3E1Z7-F1
#
_cell.length_a   1.000
_cell.length_b   1.000
_cell.length_c   1.000
_cell.angle_alpha   90.00
_cell.angle_beta   90.00
_cell.angle_gamma   90.00
#
_symmetry.space_group_name_H-M   'P 1'
#
loop_
_entity.id
_entity.type
_entity.pdbx_description
1 polymer ?
#
loop_
_entity_poly.entity_id
_entity_poly.type
_entity_poly.pdbx_seq_one_letter_code
_entity_poly.pdbx_strand_id
1 'polypeptide(L)'
;MKMFCRTDQQSICYLCPVDEHKGHDTVSAAAERSEKQRELEVSRQNIQQRIQDREKDVKLLQQEVEAINGSADKTVGNSEKMFTELIRLMEKRRSDVKQQVRSQQQTEVSRVRELQEKLEQEITELKRRDAEMKKLSHTQDHNQFLHDYPSLSPLSESTHSSSIKIRPLRFFEDVTAAVSEVRDKLQAFLREKWTNISQTVTEVDVLLPEPEYMTRAEFLKFSCDITLDPNTVNTQLLLSDGNRKVTLTIQIYPYSSHPDRFTGCLQVLSKESLTGRCYWEVEQRGRGVYVAVTYKNISRAGRSNESAFGGPQSSRVGVYLDHRAGILSFYSISETMTLLHRVQTTFTQPLHAGLRLYWVGASAELCKLK
;
A
#
# COMPACT_ATOMS: atom_id res chain seq x y z
N MET A 1 45.78 2.68 -65.02
CA MET A 1 44.90 1.82 -64.18
C MET A 1 44.97 2.32 -62.74
N LYS A 2 43.85 2.45 -62.02
CA LYS A 2 43.84 2.88 -60.61
C LYS A 2 43.76 1.66 -59.69
N MET A 3 44.62 1.62 -58.68
CA MET A 3 44.71 0.55 -57.70
C MET A 3 44.22 1.10 -56.34
N PHE A 4 43.90 0.21 -55.40
CA PHE A 4 43.50 0.54 -54.04
C PHE A 4 44.37 -0.26 -53.07
N CYS A 5 44.98 0.42 -52.11
CA CYS A 5 45.71 -0.23 -51.02
C CYS A 5 44.75 -0.42 -49.83
N ARG A 6 44.46 -1.67 -49.47
CA ARG A 6 43.61 -2.00 -48.32
C ARG A 6 44.28 -1.72 -46.99
N THR A 7 45.60 -1.90 -46.93
CA THR A 7 46.39 -1.60 -45.73
C THR A 7 46.27 -0.13 -45.35
N ASP A 8 46.35 0.77 -46.35
CA ASP A 8 46.36 2.22 -46.13
C ASP A 8 45.01 2.89 -46.44
N GLN A 9 43.99 2.12 -46.86
CA GLN A 9 42.63 2.57 -47.20
C GLN A 9 42.59 3.74 -48.20
N GLN A 10 43.47 3.75 -49.20
CA GLN A 10 43.58 4.84 -50.17
C GLN A 10 43.74 4.38 -51.62
N SER A 11 43.32 5.23 -52.55
CA SER A 11 43.51 5.01 -53.99
C SER A 11 44.94 5.37 -54.40
N ILE A 12 45.61 4.47 -55.09
CA ILE A 12 47.01 4.60 -55.50
C ILE A 12 47.16 4.39 -57.02
N CYS A 13 48.27 4.86 -57.60
CA CYS A 13 48.55 4.63 -59.03
C CYS A 13 49.07 3.19 -59.27
N TYR A 14 49.16 2.76 -60.54
CA TYR A 14 49.57 1.39 -60.88
C TYR A 14 51.06 1.07 -60.61
N LEU A 15 51.91 2.10 -60.38
CA LEU A 15 53.33 1.94 -60.06
C LEU A 15 53.61 1.89 -58.56
N CYS A 16 52.73 2.45 -57.73
CA CYS A 16 52.88 2.47 -56.26
C CYS A 16 53.13 1.08 -55.63
N PRO A 17 52.51 -0.04 -56.09
CA PRO A 17 52.72 -1.36 -55.48
C PRO A 17 54.13 -1.94 -55.63
N VAL A 18 54.95 -1.44 -56.57
CA VAL A 18 56.32 -1.95 -56.78
C VAL A 18 57.38 -1.18 -55.98
N ASP A 19 57.00 -0.05 -55.38
CA ASP A 19 57.90 0.84 -54.63
C ASP A 19 57.30 1.15 -53.24
N GLU A 20 56.61 2.28 -53.08
CA GLU A 20 56.09 2.77 -51.79
C GLU A 20 55.12 1.82 -51.07
N HIS A 21 54.31 1.06 -51.81
CA HIS A 21 53.33 0.11 -51.27
C HIS A 21 53.77 -1.35 -51.46
N LYS A 22 55.08 -1.60 -51.56
CA LYS A 22 55.62 -2.94 -51.77
C LYS A 22 55.35 -3.84 -50.55
N GLY A 23 54.60 -4.92 -50.79
CA GLY A 23 54.19 -5.87 -49.74
C GLY A 23 52.88 -5.50 -49.04
N HIS A 24 52.22 -4.39 -49.39
CA HIS A 24 50.88 -4.07 -48.91
C HIS A 24 49.81 -4.85 -49.70
N ASP A 25 48.64 -5.05 -49.11
CA ASP A 25 47.51 -5.66 -49.81
C ASP A 25 46.92 -4.64 -50.80
N THR A 26 47.29 -4.77 -52.07
CA THR A 26 46.84 -3.88 -53.14
C THR A 26 46.00 -4.63 -54.15
N VAL A 27 44.82 -4.09 -54.45
CA VAL A 27 43.87 -4.64 -55.43
C VAL A 27 43.51 -3.58 -56.47
N SER A 28 42.83 -3.96 -57.56
CA SER A 28 42.28 -2.95 -58.46
C SER A 28 41.14 -2.19 -57.76
N ALA A 29 41.00 -0.89 -58.03
CA ALA A 29 39.92 -0.09 -57.44
C ALA A 29 38.52 -0.63 -57.81
N ALA A 30 38.38 -1.27 -58.98
CA ALA A 30 37.13 -1.90 -59.39
C ALA A 30 36.81 -3.15 -58.56
N ALA A 31 37.82 -3.96 -58.23
CA ALA A 31 37.66 -5.15 -57.38
C ALA A 31 37.27 -4.75 -55.95
N GLU A 32 37.96 -3.77 -55.36
CA GLU A 32 37.63 -3.27 -54.00
C GLU A 32 36.24 -2.67 -53.93
N ARG A 33 35.86 -1.83 -54.91
CA ARG A 33 34.51 -1.28 -55.00
C ARG A 33 33.46 -2.38 -55.02
N SER A 34 33.69 -3.46 -55.78
CA SER A 34 32.75 -4.57 -55.91
C SER A 34 32.59 -5.33 -54.59
N GLU A 35 33.67 -5.47 -53.82
CA GLU A 35 33.62 -6.05 -52.47
C GLU A 35 32.90 -5.15 -51.46
N LYS A 36 33.26 -3.86 -51.39
CA LYS A 36 32.57 -2.89 -50.51
C LYS A 36 31.10 -2.70 -50.86
N GLN A 37 30.75 -2.78 -52.14
CA GLN A 37 29.36 -2.76 -52.59
C GLN A 37 28.57 -3.97 -52.04
N ARG A 38 29.19 -5.16 -52.00
CA ARG A 38 28.57 -6.37 -51.46
C ARG A 38 28.39 -6.29 -49.94
N GLU A 39 29.40 -5.84 -49.21
CA GLU A 39 29.31 -5.59 -47.76
C GLU A 39 28.21 -4.59 -47.43
N LEU A 40 28.12 -3.49 -48.20
CA LEU A 40 27.09 -2.47 -48.04
C LEU A 40 25.69 -3.03 -48.28
N GLU A 41 25.52 -3.90 -49.28
CA GLU A 41 24.22 -4.53 -49.56
C GLU A 41 23.76 -5.44 -48.42
N VAL A 42 24.68 -6.21 -47.82
CA VAL A 42 24.38 -7.04 -46.63
C VAL A 42 24.01 -6.16 -45.42
N SER A 43 24.76 -5.09 -45.18
CA SER A 43 24.46 -4.13 -44.11
C SER A 43 23.09 -3.46 -44.31
N ARG A 44 22.78 -3.08 -45.56
CA ARG A 44 21.48 -2.51 -45.94
C ARG A 44 20.33 -3.47 -45.65
N GLN A 45 20.48 -4.75 -46.01
CA GLN A 45 19.47 -5.78 -45.71
C GLN A 45 19.27 -5.97 -44.19
N ASN A 46 20.35 -5.96 -43.39
CA ASN A 46 20.25 -6.03 -41.94
C ASN A 46 19.50 -4.83 -41.35
N ILE A 47 19.81 -3.61 -41.81
CA ILE A 47 19.10 -2.40 -41.37
C ILE A 47 17.61 -2.47 -41.75
N GLN A 48 17.28 -2.92 -42.96
CA GLN A 48 15.88 -3.08 -43.38
C GLN A 48 15.13 -4.08 -42.50
N GLN A 49 15.75 -5.22 -42.15
CA GLN A 49 15.15 -6.19 -41.24
C GLN A 49 14.90 -5.56 -39.85
N ARG A 50 15.89 -4.85 -39.30
CA ARG A 50 15.75 -4.15 -38.02
C ARG A 50 14.65 -3.10 -38.05
N ILE A 51 14.49 -2.35 -39.14
CA ILE A 51 13.39 -1.39 -39.30
C ILE A 51 12.05 -2.11 -39.23
N GLN A 52 11.87 -3.20 -39.97
CA GLN A 52 10.63 -3.97 -39.94
C GLN A 52 10.31 -4.54 -38.56
N ASP A 53 11.31 -5.04 -37.84
CA ASP A 53 11.13 -5.56 -36.48
C ASP A 53 10.72 -4.44 -35.51
N ARG A 54 11.36 -3.26 -35.60
CA ARG A 54 10.99 -2.11 -34.78
C ARG A 54 9.62 -1.52 -35.12
N GLU A 55 9.21 -1.56 -36.38
CA GLU A 55 7.84 -1.18 -36.76
C GLU A 55 6.79 -2.12 -36.16
N LYS A 56 7.10 -3.42 -36.00
CA LYS A 56 6.23 -4.36 -35.29
C LYS A 56 6.21 -4.05 -33.79
N ASP A 57 7.35 -3.79 -33.17
CA ASP A 57 7.44 -3.40 -31.76
C ASP A 57 6.59 -2.14 -31.47
N VAL A 58 6.67 -1.12 -32.33
CA VAL A 58 5.88 0.11 -32.19
C VAL A 58 4.37 -0.17 -32.25
N LYS A 59 3.93 -1.06 -33.14
CA LYS A 59 2.51 -1.46 -33.23
C LYS A 59 2.05 -2.19 -31.96
N LEU A 60 2.88 -3.06 -31.41
CA LEU A 60 2.57 -3.75 -30.14
C LEU A 60 2.45 -2.75 -28.98
N LEU A 61 3.38 -1.79 -28.88
CA LEU A 61 3.31 -0.74 -27.86
C LEU A 61 2.06 0.12 -28.02
N GLN A 62 1.62 0.39 -29.25
CA GLN A 62 0.40 1.14 -29.49
C GLN A 62 -0.85 0.37 -29.03
N GLN A 63 -0.90 -0.95 -29.25
CA GLN A 63 -1.96 -1.82 -28.73
C GLN A 63 -1.95 -1.86 -27.19
N GLU A 64 -0.77 -1.89 -26.58
CA GLU A 64 -0.63 -1.87 -25.12
C GLU A 64 -1.16 -0.56 -24.53
N VAL A 65 -0.86 0.59 -25.16
CA VAL A 65 -1.41 1.89 -24.76
C VAL A 65 -2.94 1.90 -24.82
N GLU A 66 -3.52 1.36 -25.90
CA GLU A 66 -4.98 1.25 -26.03
C GLU A 66 -5.58 0.34 -24.95
N ALA A 67 -4.92 -0.78 -24.64
CA ALA A 67 -5.35 -1.71 -23.59
C ALA A 67 -5.29 -1.07 -22.19
N ILE A 68 -4.22 -0.32 -21.88
CA ILE A 68 -4.07 0.41 -20.62
C ILE A 68 -5.19 1.44 -20.48
N ASN A 69 -5.43 2.25 -21.51
CA ASN A 69 -6.48 3.27 -21.50
C ASN A 69 -7.86 2.62 -21.31
N GLY A 70 -8.18 1.57 -22.06
CA GLY A 70 -9.45 0.86 -21.94
C GLY A 70 -9.65 0.21 -20.56
N SER A 71 -8.58 -0.34 -19.96
CA SER A 71 -8.61 -0.89 -18.61
C SER A 71 -8.83 0.17 -17.54
N ALA A 72 -8.14 1.31 -17.67
CA ALA A 72 -8.28 2.46 -16.78
C ALA A 72 -9.71 3.02 -16.82
N ASP A 73 -10.25 3.30 -18.01
CA ASP A 73 -11.61 3.81 -18.19
C ASP A 73 -12.65 2.85 -17.62
N LYS A 74 -12.49 1.54 -17.85
CA LYS A 74 -13.37 0.52 -17.28
C LYS A 74 -13.32 0.50 -15.76
N THR A 75 -12.13 0.63 -15.17
CA THR A 75 -11.95 0.67 -13.71
C THR A 75 -12.59 1.92 -13.13
N VAL A 76 -12.39 3.08 -13.76
CA VAL A 76 -13.05 4.34 -13.39
C VAL A 76 -14.57 4.17 -13.43
N GLY A 77 -15.15 3.72 -14.55
CA GLY A 77 -16.59 3.56 -14.68
C GLY A 77 -17.20 2.58 -13.65
N ASN A 78 -16.51 1.48 -13.36
CA ASN A 78 -16.93 0.56 -12.30
C ASN A 78 -16.90 1.22 -10.91
N SER A 79 -15.83 1.96 -10.60
CA SER A 79 -15.70 2.66 -9.33
C SER A 79 -16.76 3.75 -9.14
N GLU A 80 -17.04 4.54 -10.18
CA GLU A 80 -18.09 5.57 -10.17
C GLU A 80 -19.48 4.96 -9.91
N LYS A 81 -19.76 3.80 -10.52
CA LYS A 81 -21.01 3.06 -10.28
C LYS A 81 -21.14 2.65 -8.82
N MET A 82 -20.08 2.09 -8.23
CA MET A 82 -20.07 1.69 -6.81
C MET A 82 -20.29 2.88 -5.87
N PHE A 83 -19.62 4.02 -6.13
CA PHE A 83 -19.83 5.23 -5.34
C PHE A 83 -21.24 5.79 -5.50
N THR A 84 -21.81 5.73 -6.71
CA THR A 84 -23.19 6.15 -6.97
C THR A 84 -24.19 5.32 -6.15
N GLU A 85 -24.01 4.01 -6.09
CA GLU A 85 -24.84 3.11 -5.27
C GLU A 85 -24.74 3.45 -3.78
N LEU A 86 -23.53 3.74 -3.28
CA LEU A 86 -23.32 4.16 -1.90
C LEU A 86 -24.00 5.50 -1.58
N ILE A 87 -23.90 6.48 -2.48
CA ILE A 87 -24.56 7.78 -2.33
C ILE A 87 -26.08 7.58 -2.24
N ARG A 88 -26.68 6.78 -3.12
CA ARG A 88 -28.12 6.47 -3.07
C ARG A 88 -28.55 5.83 -1.75
N LEU A 89 -27.74 4.92 -1.21
CA LEU A 89 -28.00 4.32 0.11
C LEU A 89 -27.96 5.37 1.22
N MET A 90 -27.00 6.29 1.19
CA MET A 90 -26.89 7.36 2.18
C MET A 90 -28.04 8.36 2.09
N GLU A 91 -28.48 8.71 0.88
CA GLU A 91 -29.66 9.55 0.66
C GLU A 91 -30.93 8.89 1.20
N LYS A 92 -31.09 7.57 0.99
CA LYS A 92 -32.19 6.81 1.57
C LYS A 92 -32.17 6.88 3.10
N ARG A 93 -31.02 6.62 3.74
CA ARG A 93 -30.88 6.71 5.20
C ARG A 93 -31.14 8.11 5.74
N ARG A 94 -30.70 9.15 5.02
CA ARG A 94 -31.03 10.55 5.34
C ARG A 94 -32.56 10.77 5.34
N SER A 95 -33.27 10.22 4.36
CA SER A 95 -34.73 10.31 4.29
C SER A 95 -35.40 9.57 5.45
N ASP A 96 -34.94 8.35 5.77
CA ASP A 96 -35.45 7.54 6.89
C ASP A 96 -35.36 8.32 8.22
N VAL A 97 -34.18 8.89 8.54
CA VAL A 97 -33.97 9.68 9.76
C VAL A 97 -34.87 10.91 9.78
N LYS A 98 -34.97 11.64 8.67
CA LYS A 98 -35.86 12.80 8.55
C LYS A 98 -37.30 12.43 8.85
N GLN A 99 -37.79 11.34 8.25
CA GLN A 99 -39.16 10.88 8.44
C GLN A 99 -39.42 10.47 9.90
N GLN A 100 -38.49 9.73 10.51
CA GLN A 100 -38.62 9.31 11.90
C GLN A 100 -38.70 10.50 12.88
N VAL A 101 -37.82 11.50 12.70
CA VAL A 101 -37.84 12.73 13.53
C VAL A 101 -39.15 13.50 13.34
N ARG A 102 -39.62 13.65 12.09
CA ARG A 102 -40.88 14.36 11.82
C ARG A 102 -42.11 13.64 12.36
N SER A 103 -42.13 12.31 12.28
CA SER A 103 -43.19 11.49 12.86
C SER A 103 -43.26 11.68 14.38
N GLN A 104 -42.12 11.53 15.07
CA GLN A 104 -42.06 11.72 16.52
C GLN A 104 -42.42 13.16 16.93
N GLN A 105 -41.94 14.15 16.18
CA GLN A 105 -42.31 15.55 16.39
C GLN A 105 -43.82 15.73 16.33
N GLN A 106 -44.48 15.19 15.30
CA GLN A 106 -45.93 15.32 15.15
C GLN A 106 -46.68 14.67 16.31
N THR A 107 -46.28 13.47 16.72
CA THR A 107 -46.91 12.76 17.85
C THR A 107 -46.78 13.52 19.16
N GLU A 108 -45.59 14.00 19.51
CA GLU A 108 -45.39 14.73 20.76
C GLU A 108 -46.08 16.10 20.74
N VAL A 109 -46.08 16.80 19.60
CA VAL A 109 -46.81 18.07 19.44
C VAL A 109 -48.32 17.87 19.59
N SER A 110 -48.89 16.83 18.97
CA SER A 110 -50.32 16.52 19.13
C SER A 110 -50.67 16.23 20.60
N ARG A 111 -49.85 15.43 21.29
CA ARG A 111 -50.05 15.11 22.71
C ARG A 111 -50.03 16.35 23.61
N VAL A 112 -49.12 17.29 23.36
CA VAL A 112 -49.03 18.54 24.12
C VAL A 112 -50.23 19.45 23.82
N ARG A 113 -50.68 19.53 22.56
CA ARG A 113 -51.86 20.30 22.17
C ARG A 113 -53.14 19.79 22.83
N GLU A 114 -53.35 18.48 22.88
CA GLU A 114 -54.50 17.88 23.58
C GLU A 114 -54.53 18.25 25.07
N LEU A 115 -53.36 18.28 25.72
CA LEU A 115 -53.27 18.72 27.12
C LEU A 115 -53.54 20.22 27.26
N GLN A 116 -53.03 21.03 26.34
CA GLN A 116 -53.29 22.47 26.30
C GLN A 116 -54.78 22.77 26.16
N GLU A 117 -55.48 22.12 25.23
CA GLU A 117 -56.92 22.31 25.01
C GLU A 117 -57.75 21.96 26.26
N LYS A 118 -57.39 20.88 26.97
CA LYS A 118 -58.05 20.50 28.23
C LYS A 118 -57.89 21.58 29.31
N LEU A 119 -56.70 22.16 29.43
CA LEU A 119 -56.44 23.22 30.40
C LEU A 119 -57.15 24.52 30.04
N GLU A 120 -57.22 24.86 28.75
CA GLU A 120 -57.96 26.04 28.28
C GLU A 120 -59.47 25.91 28.57
N GLN A 121 -60.04 24.70 28.42
CA GLN A 121 -61.41 24.40 28.81
C GLN A 121 -61.62 24.53 30.33
N GLU A 122 -60.71 23.98 31.14
CA GLU A 122 -60.77 24.09 32.60
C GLU A 122 -60.68 25.55 33.07
N ILE A 123 -59.75 26.34 32.51
CA ILE A 123 -59.63 27.77 32.78
C ILE A 123 -60.90 28.52 32.43
N THR A 124 -61.55 28.18 31.31
CA THR A 124 -62.79 28.83 30.87
C THR A 124 -63.94 28.55 31.85
N GLU A 125 -64.08 27.30 32.30
CA GLU A 125 -65.09 26.92 33.30
C GLU A 125 -64.81 27.59 34.65
N LEU A 126 -63.55 27.61 35.11
CA LEU A 126 -63.15 28.30 36.35
C LEU A 126 -63.46 29.81 36.28
N LYS A 127 -63.17 30.47 35.15
CA LYS A 127 -63.51 31.89 34.95
C LYS A 127 -65.01 32.15 34.98
N ARG A 128 -65.82 31.26 34.38
CA ARG A 128 -67.29 31.37 34.42
C ARG A 128 -67.81 31.28 35.85
N ARG A 129 -67.31 30.30 36.62
CA ARG A 129 -67.70 30.09 38.02
C ARG A 129 -67.25 31.23 38.95
N ASP A 130 -66.04 31.75 38.75
CA ASP A 130 -65.58 32.94 39.46
C ASP A 130 -66.52 34.13 39.26
N ALA A 131 -66.97 34.37 38.02
CA ALA A 131 -67.94 35.42 37.72
C ALA A 131 -69.31 35.18 38.40
N GLU A 132 -69.79 33.94 38.46
CA GLU A 132 -71.04 33.58 39.16
C GLU A 132 -70.94 33.77 40.68
N MET A 133 -69.84 33.33 41.30
CA MET A 133 -69.57 33.56 42.72
C MET A 133 -69.44 35.05 43.03
N LYS A 134 -68.74 35.80 42.17
CA LYS A 134 -68.65 37.25 42.29
C LYS A 134 -70.03 37.89 42.22
N LYS A 135 -70.89 37.49 41.28
CA LYS A 135 -72.27 38.00 41.20
C LYS A 135 -73.06 37.69 42.47
N LEU A 136 -73.02 36.45 42.95
CA LEU A 136 -73.75 36.04 44.16
C LEU A 136 -73.27 36.79 45.41
N SER A 137 -71.95 37.01 45.56
CA SER A 137 -71.38 37.76 46.70
C SER A 137 -71.82 39.22 46.78
N HIS A 138 -72.31 39.81 45.67
CA HIS A 138 -72.85 41.18 45.64
C HIS A 138 -74.39 41.22 45.78
N THR A 139 -75.07 40.08 45.95
CA THR A 139 -76.53 40.03 46.17
C THR A 139 -76.88 40.57 47.55
N GLN A 140 -77.66 41.65 47.62
CA GLN A 140 -78.08 42.28 48.88
C GLN A 140 -79.20 41.52 49.62
N ASP A 141 -80.00 40.72 48.91
CA ASP A 141 -81.06 39.91 49.51
C ASP A 141 -80.48 38.61 50.09
N HIS A 142 -80.45 38.52 51.42
CA HIS A 142 -79.92 37.36 52.15
C HIS A 142 -80.70 36.06 51.87
N ASN A 143 -82.01 36.12 51.59
CA ASN A 143 -82.78 34.91 51.28
C ASN A 143 -82.45 34.40 49.88
N GLN A 144 -82.31 35.31 48.91
CA GLN A 144 -81.89 34.95 47.55
C GLN A 144 -80.47 34.38 47.53
N PHE A 145 -79.55 34.96 48.32
CA PHE A 145 -78.21 34.43 48.49
C PHE A 145 -78.23 32.98 48.99
N LEU A 146 -78.99 32.72 50.07
CA LEU A 146 -79.10 31.38 50.66
C LEU A 146 -79.78 30.37 49.75
N HIS A 147 -80.73 30.81 48.93
CA HIS A 147 -81.41 29.96 47.95
C HIS A 147 -80.49 29.57 46.78
N ASP A 148 -79.67 30.51 46.29
CA ASP A 148 -78.81 30.29 45.13
C ASP A 148 -77.44 29.68 45.49
N TYR A 149 -76.97 29.83 46.73
CA TYR A 149 -75.68 29.31 47.19
C TYR A 149 -75.50 27.78 46.99
N PRO A 150 -76.49 26.91 47.29
CA PRO A 150 -76.37 25.46 47.05
C PRO A 150 -76.13 25.10 45.58
N SER A 151 -76.59 25.93 44.63
CA SER A 151 -76.38 25.71 43.19
C SER A 151 -74.92 25.90 42.74
N LEU A 152 -74.11 26.56 43.58
CA LEU A 152 -72.68 26.75 43.37
C LEU A 152 -71.83 25.66 44.03
N SER A 153 -72.42 24.83 44.91
CA SER A 153 -71.68 23.86 45.73
C SER A 153 -71.77 22.45 45.12
N PRO A 154 -70.83 22.11 44.23
CA PRO A 154 -70.02 20.92 44.46
C PRO A 154 -68.57 21.13 43.98
N LEU A 155 -67.71 21.66 44.84
CA LEU A 155 -66.25 21.68 44.64
C LEU A 155 -65.59 21.64 46.02
N SER A 156 -65.54 20.47 46.65
CA SER A 156 -64.56 20.29 47.73
C SER A 156 -63.24 19.73 47.21
N GLU A 157 -63.20 19.02 46.07
CA GLU A 157 -61.96 18.43 45.59
C GLU A 157 -61.95 18.37 44.06
N SER A 158 -61.23 19.29 43.43
CA SER A 158 -60.79 19.05 42.05
C SER A 158 -59.86 17.84 42.08
N THR A 159 -60.29 16.73 41.49
CA THR A 159 -59.51 15.49 41.38
C THR A 159 -58.25 15.66 40.49
N HIS A 160 -58.02 16.83 39.89
CA HIS A 160 -57.02 17.02 38.85
C HIS A 160 -55.83 17.91 39.23
N SER A 161 -55.54 18.11 40.52
CA SER A 161 -54.28 18.70 41.02
C SER A 161 -53.07 17.79 40.78
N SER A 162 -52.86 17.38 39.53
CA SER A 162 -51.60 16.81 39.07
C SER A 162 -50.82 17.95 38.44
N SER A 163 -49.89 18.50 39.21
CA SER A 163 -48.87 19.42 38.72
C SER A 163 -48.30 18.91 37.40
N ILE A 164 -48.49 19.65 36.31
CA ILE A 164 -48.01 19.25 34.99
C ILE A 164 -46.49 19.17 35.04
N LYS A 165 -45.95 17.95 35.01
CA LYS A 165 -44.51 17.73 34.90
C LYS A 165 -44.10 17.94 33.45
N ILE A 166 -43.74 19.18 33.11
CA ILE A 166 -43.10 19.49 31.83
C ILE A 166 -41.69 18.89 31.89
N ARG A 167 -41.45 17.81 31.13
CA ARG A 167 -40.10 17.24 30.99
C ARG A 167 -39.20 18.19 30.18
N PRO A 168 -37.91 18.34 30.52
CA PRO A 168 -36.97 19.16 29.75
C PRO A 168 -36.81 18.71 28.28
N LEU A 169 -36.64 19.69 27.39
CA LEU A 169 -36.67 19.62 25.91
C LEU A 169 -35.44 18.95 25.25
N ARG A 170 -34.97 17.79 25.71
CA ARG A 170 -33.89 17.04 25.01
C ARG A 170 -34.40 16.04 23.98
N PHE A 171 -35.44 16.38 23.21
CA PHE A 171 -36.19 15.39 22.42
C PHE A 171 -35.41 14.72 21.28
N PHE A 172 -34.35 15.35 20.77
CA PHE A 172 -33.64 14.85 19.57
C PHE A 172 -32.12 14.99 19.63
N GLU A 173 -31.55 15.39 20.77
CA GLU A 173 -30.09 15.49 20.95
C GLU A 173 -29.44 14.10 20.75
N ASP A 174 -30.05 13.05 21.28
CA ASP A 174 -29.59 11.66 21.13
C ASP A 174 -29.59 11.20 19.66
N VAL A 175 -30.56 11.65 18.86
CA VAL A 175 -30.59 11.36 17.41
C VAL A 175 -29.41 12.01 16.72
N THR A 176 -29.08 13.25 17.09
CA THR A 176 -27.94 13.98 16.52
C THR A 176 -26.62 13.32 16.92
N ALA A 177 -26.50 12.88 18.18
CA ALA A 177 -25.34 12.15 18.66
C ALA A 177 -25.17 10.81 17.91
N ALA A 178 -26.24 10.03 17.76
CA ALA A 178 -26.22 8.76 17.05
C ALA A 178 -25.84 8.92 15.56
N VAL A 179 -26.40 9.94 14.87
CA VAL A 179 -26.02 10.24 13.48
C VAL A 179 -24.55 10.67 13.38
N SER A 180 -24.05 11.42 14.36
CA SER A 180 -22.64 11.83 14.41
C SER A 180 -21.71 10.63 14.60
N GLU A 181 -22.06 9.67 15.45
CA GLU A 181 -21.29 8.44 15.63
C GLU A 181 -21.18 7.63 14.33
N VAL A 182 -22.29 7.53 13.57
CA VAL A 182 -22.29 6.86 12.25
C VAL A 182 -21.36 7.58 11.27
N ARG A 183 -21.41 8.92 11.22
CA ARG A 183 -20.51 9.72 10.37
C ARG A 183 -19.05 9.45 10.71
N ASP A 184 -18.70 9.49 11.99
CA ASP A 184 -17.30 9.37 12.44
C ASP A 184 -16.74 7.98 12.15
N LYS A 185 -17.54 6.93 12.36
CA LYS A 185 -17.18 5.54 11.99
C LYS A 185 -16.98 5.39 10.48
N LEU A 186 -17.87 5.98 9.66
CA LEU A 186 -17.74 5.93 8.21
C LEU A 186 -16.48 6.65 7.73
N GLN A 187 -16.16 7.82 8.30
CA GLN A 187 -14.93 8.54 7.98
C GLN A 187 -13.67 7.78 8.37
N ALA A 188 -13.67 7.13 9.55
CA ALA A 188 -12.54 6.31 9.98
C ALA A 188 -12.31 5.12 9.03
N PHE A 189 -13.39 4.41 8.68
CA PHE A 189 -13.33 3.29 7.74
C PHE A 189 -12.81 3.72 6.36
N LEU A 190 -13.34 4.84 5.83
CA LEU A 190 -12.89 5.37 4.56
C LEU A 190 -11.41 5.73 4.61
N ARG A 191 -10.92 6.38 5.68
CA ARG A 191 -9.52 6.75 5.83
C ARG A 191 -8.58 5.54 5.84
N GLU A 192 -8.93 4.49 6.58
CA GLU A 192 -8.13 3.25 6.68
C GLU A 192 -8.08 2.51 5.34
N LYS A 193 -9.20 2.40 4.63
CA LYS A 193 -9.25 1.65 3.37
C LYS A 193 -8.79 2.46 2.17
N TRP A 194 -8.83 3.80 2.22
CA TRP A 194 -8.40 4.68 1.13
C TRP A 194 -6.90 4.54 0.83
N THR A 195 -6.07 4.33 1.84
CA THR A 195 -4.63 4.10 1.64
C THR A 195 -4.34 2.84 0.82
N ASN A 196 -5.16 1.80 0.97
CA ASN A 196 -5.02 0.56 0.22
C ASN A 196 -5.42 0.74 -1.25
N ILE A 197 -6.50 1.52 -1.51
CA ILE A 197 -6.91 1.87 -2.87
C ILE A 197 -5.81 2.68 -3.57
N SER A 198 -5.27 3.69 -2.88
CA SER A 198 -4.18 4.51 -3.42
C SER A 198 -2.92 3.69 -3.72
N GLN A 199 -2.60 2.70 -2.89
CA GLN A 199 -1.46 1.79 -3.15
C GLN A 199 -1.67 0.93 -4.40
N THR A 200 -2.85 0.34 -4.57
CA THR A 200 -3.14 -0.49 -5.76
C THR A 200 -3.08 0.28 -7.09
N VAL A 201 -3.36 1.58 -7.08
CA VAL A 201 -3.23 2.45 -8.27
C VAL A 201 -1.77 2.80 -8.56
N THR A 202 -0.92 2.84 -7.54
CA THR A 202 0.51 3.21 -7.67
C THR A 202 1.39 2.02 -8.09
N GLU A 203 0.91 0.79 -7.92
CA GLU A 203 1.61 -0.45 -8.32
C GLU A 203 1.59 -0.72 -9.84
N VAL A 204 0.79 0.01 -10.62
CA VAL A 204 0.71 -0.12 -12.09
C VAL A 204 1.85 0.67 -12.74
N ASP A 205 3.09 0.23 -12.54
CA ASP A 205 4.28 0.84 -13.16
C ASP A 205 4.68 0.07 -14.41
N VAL A 206 4.30 0.59 -15.58
CA VAL A 206 4.34 -0.09 -16.89
C VAL A 206 5.74 -0.10 -17.55
N LEU A 207 6.74 0.59 -17.00
CA LEU A 207 8.01 0.85 -17.71
C LEU A 207 9.28 0.21 -17.13
N LEU A 208 9.18 -0.63 -16.10
CA LEU A 208 10.28 -1.48 -15.69
C LEU A 208 9.88 -2.94 -15.96
N PRO A 209 10.74 -3.78 -16.58
CA PRO A 209 10.48 -5.21 -16.60
C PRO A 209 10.30 -5.63 -15.15
N GLU A 210 9.09 -6.03 -14.78
CA GLU A 210 8.86 -6.43 -13.40
C GLU A 210 9.83 -7.57 -13.06
N PRO A 211 10.39 -7.58 -11.85
CA PRO A 211 11.22 -8.68 -11.38
C PRO A 211 10.50 -10.06 -11.41
N GLU A 212 9.20 -10.08 -11.68
CA GLU A 212 8.37 -11.27 -11.89
C GLU A 212 8.50 -11.86 -13.31
N TYR A 213 8.93 -11.06 -14.30
CA TYR A 213 9.21 -11.51 -15.67
C TYR A 213 10.70 -11.65 -15.97
N MET A 214 11.57 -11.28 -15.02
CA MET A 214 13.01 -11.48 -15.16
C MET A 214 13.37 -12.95 -14.94
N THR A 215 14.04 -13.53 -15.94
CA THR A 215 14.61 -14.86 -15.84
C THR A 215 15.80 -14.86 -14.85
N ARG A 216 16.11 -16.01 -14.26
CA ARG A 216 17.31 -16.17 -13.42
C ARG A 216 18.59 -15.69 -14.14
N ALA A 217 18.68 -15.89 -15.45
CA ALA A 217 19.82 -15.43 -16.26
C ALA A 217 19.97 -13.90 -16.28
N GLU A 218 18.87 -13.16 -16.18
CA GLU A 218 18.90 -11.70 -16.13
C GLU A 218 19.28 -11.19 -14.75
N PHE A 219 18.84 -11.85 -13.68
CA PHE A 219 19.28 -11.56 -12.31
C PHE A 219 20.79 -11.79 -12.13
N LEU A 220 21.33 -12.84 -12.73
CA LEU A 220 22.77 -13.14 -12.67
C LEU A 220 23.66 -12.03 -13.25
N LYS A 221 23.13 -11.17 -14.16
CA LYS A 221 23.85 -9.98 -14.66
C LYS A 221 24.12 -8.95 -13.57
N PHE A 222 23.37 -8.98 -12.46
CA PHE A 222 23.54 -8.11 -11.30
C PHE A 222 24.16 -8.86 -10.11
N SER A 223 24.79 -10.01 -10.35
CA SER A 223 25.38 -10.80 -9.27
C SER A 223 26.45 -10.01 -8.51
N CYS A 224 26.34 -10.04 -7.18
CA CYS A 224 27.32 -9.45 -6.28
C CYS A 224 28.05 -10.55 -5.53
N ASP A 225 29.37 -10.41 -5.40
CA ASP A 225 30.12 -11.24 -4.47
C ASP A 225 30.04 -10.61 -3.07
N ILE A 226 29.38 -11.32 -2.15
CA ILE A 226 29.10 -10.87 -0.79
C ILE A 226 29.81 -11.80 0.19
N THR A 227 30.38 -11.24 1.25
CA THR A 227 31.04 -11.98 2.33
C THR A 227 30.48 -11.58 3.69
N LEU A 228 30.44 -12.52 4.62
CA LEU A 228 29.97 -12.29 5.99
C LEU A 228 31.04 -11.59 6.81
N ASP A 229 30.64 -10.60 7.62
CA ASP A 229 31.54 -9.80 8.43
C ASP A 229 31.84 -10.48 9.79
N PRO A 230 33.09 -10.91 10.05
CA PRO A 230 33.49 -11.49 11.34
C PRO A 230 33.37 -10.52 12.53
N ASN A 231 33.24 -9.22 12.29
CA ASN A 231 33.04 -8.23 13.34
C ASN A 231 31.59 -8.15 13.80
N THR A 232 30.64 -8.63 12.98
CA THR A 232 29.21 -8.62 13.31
C THR A 232 28.72 -9.97 13.86
N VAL A 233 29.36 -11.07 13.45
CA VAL A 233 28.90 -12.44 13.77
C VAL A 233 28.77 -12.72 15.27
N ASN A 234 27.65 -13.33 15.67
CA ASN A 234 27.47 -13.81 17.04
C ASN A 234 28.47 -14.92 17.41
N THR A 235 28.88 -15.00 18.68
CA THR A 235 29.90 -15.94 19.16
C THR A 235 29.50 -17.41 19.08
N GLN A 236 28.23 -17.75 18.89
CA GLN A 236 27.76 -19.13 18.70
C GLN A 236 27.68 -19.55 17.22
N LEU A 237 27.99 -18.63 16.30
CA LEU A 237 28.00 -18.88 14.86
C LEU A 237 29.44 -19.07 14.37
N LEU A 238 29.67 -20.14 13.62
CA LEU A 238 30.95 -20.41 12.96
C LEU A 238 30.92 -19.89 11.53
N LEU A 239 31.83 -18.96 11.20
CA LEU A 239 32.14 -18.61 9.81
C LEU A 239 33.11 -19.61 9.19
N SER A 240 32.82 -20.05 7.96
CA SER A 240 33.70 -20.93 7.17
C SER A 240 33.59 -20.60 5.66
N ASP A 241 34.34 -21.33 4.82
CA ASP A 241 34.43 -21.12 3.37
C ASP A 241 34.70 -19.65 2.97
N GLY A 242 35.79 -19.09 3.51
CA GLY A 242 36.16 -17.70 3.23
C GLY A 242 35.11 -16.68 3.69
N ASN A 243 34.43 -16.96 4.81
CA ASN A 243 33.31 -16.17 5.35
C ASN A 243 32.08 -16.13 4.45
N ARG A 244 31.88 -17.14 3.59
CA ARG A 244 30.67 -17.24 2.76
C ARG A 244 29.65 -18.20 3.38
N LYS A 245 30.05 -19.00 4.36
CA LYS A 245 29.19 -19.93 5.08
C LYS A 245 29.13 -19.61 6.56
N VAL A 246 27.95 -19.74 7.15
CA VAL A 246 27.71 -19.65 8.59
C VAL A 246 26.96 -20.87 9.10
N THR A 247 27.40 -21.41 10.24
CA THR A 247 26.79 -22.58 10.89
C THR A 247 26.54 -22.30 12.36
N LEU A 248 25.35 -22.64 12.86
CA LEU A 248 25.06 -22.55 14.28
C LEU A 248 25.60 -23.79 15.01
N THR A 249 26.45 -23.58 16.00
CA THR A 249 27.06 -24.66 16.79
C THR A 249 26.76 -24.49 18.29
N ILE A 250 27.01 -25.55 19.07
CA ILE A 250 26.92 -25.48 20.54
C ILE A 250 28.15 -24.78 21.14
N GLN A 251 29.26 -24.69 20.39
CA GLN A 251 30.50 -24.09 20.85
C GLN A 251 30.46 -22.56 20.74
N ILE A 252 31.11 -21.90 21.69
CA ILE A 252 31.34 -20.45 21.68
C ILE A 252 32.73 -20.20 21.08
N TYR A 253 32.78 -19.46 19.98
CA TYR A 253 34.01 -19.10 19.29
C TYR A 253 34.61 -17.81 19.87
N PRO A 254 35.94 -17.74 20.05
CA PRO A 254 36.63 -16.63 20.69
C PRO A 254 36.84 -15.47 19.72
N TYR A 255 35.77 -14.94 19.13
CA TYR A 255 35.87 -13.74 18.32
C TYR A 255 36.20 -12.52 19.20
N SER A 256 37.04 -11.63 18.68
CA SER A 256 37.42 -10.38 19.36
C SER A 256 36.20 -9.54 19.71
N SER A 257 36.20 -8.90 20.87
CA SER A 257 35.15 -7.94 21.22
C SER A 257 35.08 -6.83 20.17
N HIS A 258 33.87 -6.52 19.69
CA HIS A 258 33.64 -5.50 18.68
C HIS A 258 32.26 -4.86 18.89
N PRO A 259 32.11 -3.52 18.76
CA PRO A 259 30.82 -2.84 18.99
C PRO A 259 29.71 -3.30 18.04
N ASP A 260 30.04 -3.70 16.81
CA ASP A 260 29.06 -4.17 15.83
C ASP A 260 28.62 -5.63 16.03
N ARG A 261 29.19 -6.35 17.01
CA ARG A 261 28.94 -7.78 17.24
C ARG A 261 27.56 -8.01 17.84
N PHE A 262 26.80 -8.93 17.26
CA PHE A 262 25.55 -9.37 17.87
C PHE A 262 25.83 -10.21 19.11
N THR A 263 25.33 -9.80 20.27
CA THR A 263 25.47 -10.53 21.54
C THR A 263 24.19 -11.26 21.94
N GLY A 264 23.02 -10.69 21.63
CA GLY A 264 21.72 -11.27 22.01
C GLY A 264 21.07 -12.18 20.96
N CYS A 265 21.35 -11.95 19.67
CA CYS A 265 20.74 -12.69 18.57
C CYS A 265 21.78 -13.43 17.73
N LEU A 266 21.42 -14.64 17.27
CA LEU A 266 22.25 -15.53 16.45
C LEU A 266 22.29 -15.06 14.99
N GLN A 267 22.95 -13.93 14.74
CA GLN A 267 22.93 -13.24 13.46
C GLN A 267 24.33 -12.82 12.99
N VAL A 268 24.43 -12.53 11.70
CA VAL A 268 25.61 -11.97 11.04
C VAL A 268 25.17 -11.10 9.86
N LEU A 269 25.90 -10.01 9.61
CA LEU A 269 25.71 -9.16 8.42
C LEU A 269 26.85 -9.38 7.42
N SER A 270 26.59 -8.98 6.19
CA SER A 270 27.59 -8.83 5.14
C SER A 270 28.53 -7.66 5.41
N LYS A 271 29.76 -7.80 4.92
CA LYS A 271 30.79 -6.77 4.99
C LYS A 271 30.51 -5.64 3.99
N GLU A 272 29.98 -5.98 2.82
CA GLU A 272 29.70 -5.06 1.73
C GLU A 272 28.42 -4.25 2.00
N SER A 273 28.48 -2.96 1.69
CA SER A 273 27.29 -2.08 1.69
C SER A 273 26.67 -2.04 0.30
N LEU A 274 25.40 -2.38 0.21
CA LEU A 274 24.64 -2.51 -1.03
C LEU A 274 23.88 -1.20 -1.32
N THR A 275 24.27 -0.50 -2.39
CA THR A 275 23.73 0.82 -2.78
C THR A 275 23.27 0.90 -4.24
N GLY A 276 23.28 -0.22 -4.96
CA GLY A 276 22.93 -0.30 -6.38
C GLY A 276 22.00 -1.48 -6.67
N ARG A 277 22.02 -1.93 -7.93
CA ARG A 277 21.38 -3.20 -8.30
C ARG A 277 22.29 -4.35 -7.90
N CYS A 278 21.75 -5.29 -7.14
CA CYS A 278 22.52 -6.38 -6.58
C CYS A 278 21.67 -7.64 -6.46
N TYR A 279 22.25 -8.77 -6.87
CA TYR A 279 21.64 -10.07 -6.76
C TYR A 279 22.58 -11.06 -6.07
N TRP A 280 22.06 -11.85 -5.14
CA TRP A 280 22.80 -12.95 -4.52
C TRP A 280 21.86 -14.10 -4.16
N GLU A 281 22.41 -15.30 -4.02
CA GLU A 281 21.67 -16.49 -3.62
C GLU A 281 22.22 -17.03 -2.30
N VAL A 282 21.34 -17.50 -1.44
CA VAL A 282 21.66 -18.15 -0.17
C VAL A 282 21.15 -19.57 -0.20
N GLU A 283 22.04 -20.55 -0.08
CA GLU A 283 21.68 -21.94 0.13
C GLU A 283 21.60 -22.24 1.62
N GLN A 284 20.50 -22.85 2.06
CA GLN A 284 20.27 -23.16 3.47
C GLN A 284 20.12 -24.66 3.71
N ARG A 285 20.69 -25.13 4.83
CA ARG A 285 20.55 -26.50 5.31
C ARG A 285 20.04 -26.51 6.75
N GLY A 286 19.06 -27.35 7.02
CA GLY A 286 18.36 -27.40 8.31
C GLY A 286 17.15 -26.45 8.35
N ARG A 287 16.45 -26.41 9.48
CA ARG A 287 15.33 -25.49 9.71
C ARG A 287 15.80 -24.22 10.40
N GLY A 288 14.98 -23.15 10.35
CA GLY A 288 15.20 -21.93 11.12
C GLY A 288 16.39 -21.08 10.65
N VAL A 289 16.60 -21.03 9.35
CA VAL A 289 17.49 -20.06 8.69
C VAL A 289 16.61 -18.93 8.13
N TYR A 290 17.06 -17.70 8.30
CA TYR A 290 16.37 -16.52 7.81
C TYR A 290 17.34 -15.62 7.05
N VAL A 291 16.90 -15.17 5.88
CA VAL A 291 17.64 -14.26 4.98
C VAL A 291 16.97 -12.90 5.02
N ALA A 292 17.76 -11.84 5.15
CA ALA A 292 17.24 -10.49 5.24
C ALA A 292 18.18 -9.44 4.64
N VAL A 293 17.66 -8.22 4.54
CA VAL A 293 18.39 -7.03 4.12
C VAL A 293 18.05 -5.92 5.11
N THR A 294 19.06 -5.24 5.66
CA THR A 294 18.87 -4.30 6.78
C THR A 294 19.85 -3.12 6.73
N TYR A 295 19.49 -2.02 7.40
CA TYR A 295 20.44 -0.93 7.65
C TYR A 295 21.49 -1.36 8.68
N LYS A 296 22.67 -0.75 8.61
CA LYS A 296 23.78 -1.09 9.50
C LYS A 296 23.44 -0.92 10.98
N ASN A 297 22.57 0.02 11.33
CA ASN A 297 22.24 0.42 12.71
C ASN A 297 21.18 -0.46 13.43
N ILE A 298 20.82 -1.63 12.91
CA ILE A 298 19.89 -2.55 13.61
C ILE A 298 20.36 -2.87 15.05
N SER A 299 19.45 -2.99 16.01
CA SER A 299 19.82 -3.26 17.41
C SER A 299 20.66 -4.53 17.55
N ARG A 300 21.72 -4.48 18.37
CA ARG A 300 22.63 -5.60 18.64
C ARG A 300 22.27 -6.39 19.91
N ALA A 301 21.34 -5.87 20.73
CA ALA A 301 20.94 -6.41 22.03
C ALA A 301 19.42 -6.64 22.12
N GLY A 302 18.98 -7.72 22.79
CA GLY A 302 17.57 -8.04 23.06
C GLY A 302 16.96 -9.17 22.20
N ARG A 303 15.77 -9.66 22.61
CA ARG A 303 14.93 -10.69 21.94
C ARG A 303 13.61 -10.08 21.39
N SER A 304 13.62 -8.85 20.85
CA SER A 304 12.40 -8.19 20.36
C SER A 304 12.05 -8.59 18.91
N ASN A 305 10.77 -8.43 18.54
CA ASN A 305 10.27 -8.55 17.16
C ASN A 305 10.91 -7.55 16.18
N GLU A 306 11.55 -6.50 16.68
CA GLU A 306 12.30 -5.50 15.88
C GLU A 306 13.69 -6.01 15.44
N SER A 307 14.12 -7.19 15.93
CA SER A 307 15.44 -7.77 15.69
C SER A 307 15.39 -9.14 15.02
N ALA A 308 14.21 -9.59 14.57
CA ALA A 308 13.99 -10.94 14.04
C ALA A 308 13.56 -10.95 12.58
N PHE A 309 14.29 -11.72 11.77
CA PHE A 309 13.95 -11.99 10.38
C PHE A 309 12.90 -13.10 10.30
N GLY A 310 11.87 -12.92 9.47
CA GLY A 310 10.93 -13.97 9.05
C GLY A 310 11.36 -14.54 7.70
N GLY A 311 11.09 -15.81 7.41
CA GLY A 311 11.62 -16.42 6.19
C GLY A 311 11.06 -17.81 5.84
N PRO A 312 11.09 -18.19 4.55
CA PRO A 312 10.35 -19.32 3.98
C PRO A 312 11.14 -20.64 3.92
N GLN A 313 10.43 -21.74 3.67
CA GLN A 313 10.90 -23.13 3.74
C GLN A 313 11.58 -23.64 2.44
N SER A 314 12.28 -22.79 1.70
CA SER A 314 12.99 -23.17 0.46
C SER A 314 14.45 -23.56 0.72
N SER A 315 15.05 -24.48 -0.05
CA SER A 315 16.46 -24.85 0.12
C SER A 315 17.43 -23.77 -0.39
N ARG A 316 17.00 -22.91 -1.31
CA ARG A 316 17.79 -21.79 -1.83
C ARG A 316 16.92 -20.55 -2.05
N VAL A 317 17.39 -19.42 -1.55
CA VAL A 317 16.71 -18.13 -1.64
C VAL A 317 17.55 -17.16 -2.46
N GLY A 318 16.98 -16.63 -3.55
CA GLY A 318 17.54 -15.51 -4.29
C GLY A 318 17.06 -14.19 -3.70
N VAL A 319 17.94 -13.20 -3.65
CA VAL A 319 17.60 -11.85 -3.20
C VAL A 319 18.03 -10.86 -4.26
N TYR A 320 17.11 -10.04 -4.73
CA TYR A 320 17.35 -8.94 -5.64
C TYR A 320 17.06 -7.61 -4.95
N LEU A 321 18.02 -6.70 -4.99
CA LEU A 321 17.91 -5.35 -4.51
C LEU A 321 18.14 -4.39 -5.68
N ASP A 322 17.21 -3.45 -5.89
CA ASP A 322 17.45 -2.22 -6.63
C ASP A 322 17.30 -1.04 -5.66
N HIS A 323 18.44 -0.60 -5.12
CA HIS A 323 18.44 0.47 -4.12
C HIS A 323 17.85 1.78 -4.64
N ARG A 324 18.11 2.12 -5.92
CA ARG A 324 17.64 3.37 -6.52
C ARG A 324 16.15 3.34 -6.84
N ALA A 325 15.65 2.21 -7.33
CA ALA A 325 14.23 2.02 -7.59
C ALA A 325 13.43 1.71 -6.32
N GLY A 326 14.09 1.46 -5.19
CA GLY A 326 13.44 1.14 -3.94
C GLY A 326 12.86 -0.28 -3.90
N ILE A 327 13.37 -1.20 -4.72
CA ILE A 327 12.82 -2.55 -4.86
C ILE A 327 13.69 -3.55 -4.09
N LEU A 328 13.08 -4.38 -3.25
CA LEU A 328 13.70 -5.56 -2.64
C LEU A 328 12.79 -6.76 -2.84
N SER A 329 13.30 -7.79 -3.50
CA SER A 329 12.56 -9.01 -3.83
C SER A 329 13.30 -10.26 -3.37
N PHE A 330 12.55 -11.22 -2.84
CA PHE A 330 13.02 -12.53 -2.40
C PHE A 330 12.39 -13.61 -3.28
N TYR A 331 13.18 -14.59 -3.68
CA TYR A 331 12.77 -15.66 -4.57
C TYR A 331 13.13 -17.03 -4.03
N SER A 332 12.27 -18.00 -4.23
CA SER A 332 12.60 -19.41 -4.05
C SER A 332 13.24 -19.91 -5.33
N ILE A 333 14.39 -20.57 -5.22
CA ILE A 333 15.13 -21.09 -6.37
C ILE A 333 15.12 -22.62 -6.28
N SER A 334 14.38 -23.25 -7.18
CA SER A 334 14.39 -24.69 -7.42
C SER A 334 14.67 -24.96 -8.91
N GLU A 335 13.83 -25.74 -9.58
CA GLU A 335 13.82 -25.83 -11.05
C GLU A 335 13.33 -24.53 -11.70
N THR A 336 12.44 -23.82 -11.01
CA THR A 336 11.92 -22.52 -11.40
C THR A 336 12.24 -21.48 -10.33
N MET A 337 12.27 -20.21 -10.74
CA MET A 337 12.46 -19.07 -9.83
C MET A 337 11.09 -18.49 -9.50
N THR A 338 10.66 -18.59 -8.24
CA THR A 338 9.33 -18.15 -7.79
C THR A 338 9.46 -16.98 -6.84
N LEU A 339 8.74 -15.88 -7.08
CA LEU A 339 8.72 -14.75 -6.15
C LEU A 339 8.08 -15.17 -4.81
N LEU A 340 8.78 -14.90 -3.71
CA LEU A 340 8.33 -15.16 -2.34
C LEU A 340 7.76 -13.90 -1.69
N HIS A 341 8.46 -12.79 -1.86
CA HIS A 341 8.09 -11.52 -1.25
C HIS A 341 8.76 -10.37 -2.00
N ARG A 342 8.04 -9.25 -2.15
CA ARG A 342 8.55 -8.00 -2.72
C ARG A 342 8.14 -6.85 -1.80
N VAL A 343 9.08 -5.95 -1.57
CA VAL A 343 8.85 -4.67 -0.92
C VAL A 343 9.30 -3.58 -1.87
N GLN A 344 8.46 -2.56 -2.03
CA GLN A 344 8.82 -1.33 -2.72
C GLN A 344 8.76 -0.17 -1.73
N THR A 345 9.91 0.43 -1.44
CA THR A 345 10.05 1.48 -0.44
C THR A 345 11.28 2.36 -0.71
N THR A 346 11.33 3.56 -0.14
CA THR A 346 12.48 4.45 -0.29
C THR A 346 13.58 4.08 0.70
N PHE A 347 14.73 3.60 0.21
CA PHE A 347 15.90 3.33 1.05
C PHE A 347 16.71 4.60 1.28
N THR A 348 16.89 4.98 2.54
CA THR A 348 17.57 6.24 2.91
C THR A 348 19.04 6.05 3.26
N GLN A 349 19.49 4.80 3.42
CA GLN A 349 20.86 4.42 3.77
C GLN A 349 21.31 3.18 2.98
N PRO A 350 22.63 2.92 2.89
CA PRO A 350 23.13 1.66 2.37
C PRO A 350 22.59 0.45 3.15
N LEU A 351 22.31 -0.62 2.44
CA LEU A 351 21.78 -1.86 3.01
C LEU A 351 22.86 -2.93 3.14
N HIS A 352 22.66 -3.87 4.05
CA HIS A 352 23.50 -5.04 4.25
C HIS A 352 22.66 -6.30 4.19
N ALA A 353 23.13 -7.33 3.48
CA ALA A 353 22.59 -8.68 3.59
C ALA A 353 22.82 -9.22 5.01
N GLY A 354 21.83 -9.91 5.57
CA GLY A 354 21.86 -10.48 6.90
C GLY A 354 21.36 -11.92 6.93
N LEU A 355 21.96 -12.73 7.81
CA LEU A 355 21.58 -14.12 8.04
C LEU A 355 21.32 -14.35 9.53
N ARG A 356 20.26 -15.07 9.85
CA ARG A 356 19.92 -15.51 11.21
C ARG A 356 19.66 -17.00 11.25
N LEU A 357 20.16 -17.65 12.29
CA LEU A 357 20.02 -19.09 12.50
C LEU A 357 19.40 -19.36 13.86
N TYR A 358 18.53 -20.37 13.95
CA TYR A 358 17.81 -20.68 15.20
C TYR A 358 18.11 -22.07 15.75
N TRP A 359 18.30 -23.07 14.89
CA TRP A 359 18.49 -24.45 15.30
C TRP A 359 19.94 -24.89 15.15
N VAL A 360 20.49 -25.51 16.19
CA VAL A 360 21.86 -26.06 16.18
C VAL A 360 22.03 -27.00 14.99
N GLY A 361 23.14 -26.87 14.27
CA GLY A 361 23.43 -27.64 13.06
C GLY A 361 22.82 -27.06 11.78
N ALA A 362 21.98 -26.03 11.87
CA ALA A 362 21.56 -25.27 10.70
C ALA A 362 22.77 -24.50 10.12
N SER A 363 22.79 -24.35 8.79
CA SER A 363 23.80 -23.56 8.10
C SER A 363 23.21 -22.80 6.92
N ALA A 364 23.84 -21.68 6.58
CA ALA A 364 23.50 -20.84 5.44
C ALA A 364 24.79 -20.49 4.69
N GLU A 365 24.74 -20.52 3.37
CA GLU A 365 25.89 -20.32 2.50
C GLU A 365 25.55 -19.37 1.36
N LEU A 366 26.32 -18.29 1.22
CA LEU A 366 26.25 -17.38 0.08
C LEU A 366 26.80 -18.11 -1.14
N CYS A 367 26.00 -18.33 -2.18
CA CYS A 367 26.41 -19.10 -3.35
C CYS A 367 27.44 -18.33 -4.20
N LYS A 368 28.39 -19.03 -4.84
CA LYS A 368 29.21 -18.44 -5.92
C LYS A 368 28.41 -18.48 -7.21
N LEU A 369 27.98 -17.32 -7.66
CA LEU A 369 27.24 -17.17 -8.91
C LEU A 369 28.25 -16.94 -10.04
N LYS A 370 28.08 -17.65 -11.15
CA LYS A 370 28.93 -17.55 -12.34
C LYS A 370 28.19 -16.86 -13.46
#